data_AF-A0A5S5B422-F1
#
_entry.id   AF-A0A5S5B422-F1
#
_cell.length_a   1.000
_cell.length_b   1.000
_cell.length_c   1.000
_cell.angle_alpha   90.00
_cell.angle_beta   90.00
_cell.angle_gamma   90.00
#
_symmetry.space_group_name_H-M   'P 1'
#
loop_
_entity.id
_entity.type
_entity.pdbx_description
1 polymer ?
#
loop_
_entity_poly.entity_id
_entity_poly.type
_entity_poly.pdbx_seq_one_letter_code
_entity_poly.pdbx_strand_id
1 'polypeptide(L)'
;MESSTPSVSALQKVQDITSRWADGDLGADEAQHALKSVFDHWQPGVGMTEIEQVAESSLTAARIALQDWQQRGENCEELVTQLRWILDPSKDGISDPALNVYAPQRPD
;
A
#
# COMPACT_ATOMS: atom_id res chain seq x y z
N MET A 1 -5.91 25.14 -0.41
CA MET A 1 -6.38 24.14 0.57
C MET A 1 -5.87 22.82 0.05
N GLU A 2 -4.72 22.36 0.55
CA GLU A 2 -4.22 21.04 0.21
C GLU A 2 -5.22 20.05 0.80
N SER A 3 -6.01 19.43 -0.06
CA SER A 3 -6.92 18.36 0.30
C SER A 3 -6.08 17.29 0.98
N SER A 4 -6.16 17.20 2.31
CA SER A 4 -5.55 16.12 3.07
C SER A 4 -6.15 14.82 2.55
N THR A 5 -5.43 14.12 1.69
CA THR A 5 -5.73 12.75 1.22
C THR A 5 -4.84 11.78 2.00
N PRO A 6 -5.17 11.53 3.29
CA PRO A 6 -4.35 10.71 4.16
C PRO A 6 -4.19 9.29 3.62
N SER A 7 -5.20 8.74 2.94
CA SER A 7 -5.16 7.39 2.38
C SER A 7 -4.29 7.34 1.13
N VAL A 8 -4.37 8.32 0.23
CA VAL A 8 -3.46 8.36 -0.94
C VAL A 8 -2.01 8.49 -0.48
N SER A 9 -1.73 9.38 0.47
CA SER A 9 -0.37 9.58 0.99
C SER A 9 0.18 8.34 1.72
N ALA A 10 -0.67 7.66 2.48
CA ALA A 10 -0.31 6.40 3.12
C ALA A 10 -0.09 5.28 2.10
N LEU A 11 -0.95 5.17 1.07
CA LEU A 11 -0.82 4.18 0.00
C LEU A 11 0.54 4.31 -0.71
N GLN A 12 0.94 5.52 -1.06
CA GLN A 12 2.23 5.78 -1.70
C GLN A 12 3.41 5.32 -0.83
N LYS A 13 3.36 5.57 0.50
CA LYS A 13 4.39 5.08 1.43
C LYS A 13 4.42 3.56 1.52
N VAL A 14 3.25 2.92 1.61
CA VAL A 14 3.16 1.45 1.69
C VAL A 14 3.66 0.82 0.39
N GLN A 15 3.35 1.40 -0.77
CA GLN A 15 3.87 0.97 -2.07
C GLN A 15 5.40 1.10 -2.16
N ASP A 16 5.98 2.21 -1.68
CA ASP A 16 7.43 2.40 -1.65
C ASP A 16 8.13 1.35 -0.78
N ILE A 17 7.67 1.18 0.46
CA ILE A 17 8.23 0.20 1.40
C ILE A 17 8.12 -1.22 0.81
N THR A 18 6.96 -1.56 0.25
CA THR A 18 6.71 -2.87 -0.36
C THR A 18 7.59 -3.11 -1.58
N SER A 19 7.81 -2.08 -2.40
CA SER A 19 8.66 -2.17 -3.59
C SER A 19 10.13 -2.38 -3.22
N ARG A 20 10.63 -1.61 -2.25
CA ARG A 20 12.01 -1.75 -1.74
C ARG A 20 12.23 -3.09 -1.05
N TRP A 21 11.21 -3.60 -0.36
CA TRP A 21 11.24 -4.94 0.21
C TRP A 21 11.28 -6.02 -0.88
N ALA A 22 10.45 -5.89 -1.92
CA ALA A 22 10.42 -6.83 -3.04
C ALA A 22 11.74 -6.84 -3.84
N ASP A 23 12.42 -5.69 -3.95
CA ASP A 23 13.72 -5.55 -4.63
C ASP A 23 14.89 -6.06 -3.77
N GLY A 24 14.66 -6.28 -2.46
CA GLY A 24 15.70 -6.69 -1.51
C GLY A 24 16.55 -5.54 -0.96
N ASP A 25 16.22 -4.29 -1.31
CA ASP A 25 16.84 -3.07 -0.76
C ASP A 25 16.46 -2.85 0.72
N LEU A 26 15.29 -3.35 1.13
CA LEU A 26 14.80 -3.29 2.52
C LEU A 26 14.61 -4.71 3.08
N GLY A 27 15.19 -4.98 4.25
CA GLY A 27 15.02 -6.26 4.94
C GLY A 27 13.57 -6.49 5.38
N ALA A 28 13.15 -7.77 5.50
CA ALA A 28 11.76 -8.10 5.84
C ALA A 28 11.31 -7.53 7.19
N ASP A 29 12.17 -7.57 8.22
CA ASP A 29 11.86 -7.01 9.54
C ASP A 29 11.68 -5.48 9.49
N GLU A 30 12.58 -4.79 8.79
CA GLU A 30 12.50 -3.33 8.59
C GLU A 30 11.27 -2.93 7.78
N ALA A 31 10.97 -3.66 6.71
CA ALA A 31 9.79 -3.45 5.88
C ALA A 31 8.51 -3.62 6.69
N GLN A 32 8.40 -4.70 7.46
CA GLN A 32 7.24 -4.96 8.32
C GLN A 32 7.07 -3.89 9.39
N HIS A 33 8.16 -3.46 10.03
CA HIS A 33 8.11 -2.41 11.04
C HIS A 33 7.70 -1.06 10.43
N ALA A 34 8.23 -0.72 9.25
CA ALA A 34 7.86 0.48 8.52
C ALA A 34 6.38 0.44 8.07
N LEU A 35 5.92 -0.68 7.50
CA LEU A 35 4.52 -0.89 7.12
C LEU A 35 3.59 -0.73 8.31
N LYS A 36 3.91 -1.40 9.43
CA LYS A 36 3.14 -1.29 10.67
C LYS A 36 3.08 0.15 11.16
N SER A 37 4.20 0.88 11.12
CA SER A 37 4.25 2.30 11.50
C SER A 37 3.31 3.15 10.64
N VAL A 38 3.27 2.93 9.32
CA VAL A 38 2.34 3.64 8.43
C VAL A 38 0.88 3.33 8.80
N PHE A 39 0.53 2.06 9.01
CA PHE A 39 -0.84 1.66 9.36
C PHE A 39 -1.29 2.14 10.76
N ASP A 40 -0.35 2.32 11.69
CA ASP A 40 -0.64 2.81 13.05
C ASP A 40 -0.98 4.31 13.04
N HIS A 41 -0.29 5.08 12.19
CA HIS A 41 -0.50 6.53 12.05
C HIS A 41 -1.60 6.89 11.05
N TRP A 42 -1.94 5.98 10.13
CA TRP A 42 -2.97 6.22 9.13
C TRP A 42 -4.37 6.15 9.75
N GLN A 43 -5.16 7.19 9.50
CA GLN A 43 -6.59 7.22 9.79
C GLN A 43 -7.36 7.57 8.51
N PRO A 44 -8.49 6.90 8.26
CA PRO A 44 -9.35 7.24 7.13
C PRO A 44 -9.93 8.65 7.28
N GLY A 45 -9.84 9.46 6.22
CA GLY A 45 -10.41 10.81 6.16
C GLY A 45 -11.95 10.82 6.09
N VAL A 46 -12.57 11.89 6.61
CA VAL A 46 -14.02 12.08 6.51
C VAL A 46 -14.36 12.84 5.22
N GLY A 47 -15.07 12.19 4.29
CA GLY A 47 -15.48 12.78 3.02
C GLY A 47 -14.57 12.40 1.84
N MET A 48 -14.52 11.11 1.51
CA MET A 48 -13.58 10.58 0.53
C MET A 48 -14.08 10.68 -0.91
N THR A 49 -13.22 11.23 -1.77
CA THR A 49 -13.32 11.06 -3.22
C THR A 49 -13.18 9.57 -3.59
N GLU A 50 -13.61 9.16 -4.78
CA GLU A 50 -13.45 7.76 -5.25
C GLU A 50 -11.99 7.29 -5.16
N ILE A 51 -11.04 8.18 -5.43
CA ILE A 51 -9.60 7.94 -5.31
C ILE A 51 -9.20 7.61 -3.86
N GLU A 52 -9.67 8.39 -2.88
CA GLU A 52 -9.41 8.14 -1.46
C GLU A 52 -10.06 6.83 -0.99
N GLN A 53 -11.27 6.51 -1.47
CA GLN A 53 -11.95 5.26 -1.13
C GLN A 53 -11.18 4.03 -1.64
N VAL A 54 -10.60 4.12 -2.84
CA VAL A 54 -9.77 3.04 -3.37
C VAL A 54 -8.48 2.91 -2.58
N ALA A 55 -7.80 4.04 -2.29
CA ALA A 55 -6.61 4.02 -1.47
C ALA A 55 -6.88 3.44 -0.08
N GLU A 56 -7.98 3.83 0.56
CA GLU A 56 -8.44 3.28 1.84
C GLU A 56 -8.69 1.77 1.74
N SER A 57 -9.37 1.32 0.69
CA SER A 57 -9.69 -0.09 0.48
C SER A 57 -8.41 -0.94 0.31
N SER A 58 -7.46 -0.47 -0.51
CA SER A 58 -6.16 -1.12 -0.68
C SER A 58 -5.35 -1.14 0.61
N LEU A 59 -5.30 -0.02 1.35
CA LEU A 59 -4.61 0.05 2.64
C LEU A 59 -5.24 -0.87 3.69
N THR A 60 -6.57 -0.94 3.74
CA THR A 60 -7.30 -1.83 4.64
C THR A 60 -7.00 -3.29 4.34
N ALA A 61 -7.04 -3.68 3.07
CA ALA A 61 -6.70 -5.04 2.66
C ALA A 61 -5.23 -5.38 2.96
N ALA A 62 -4.30 -4.45 2.73
CA ALA A 62 -2.88 -4.64 3.00
C ALA A 62 -2.61 -4.79 4.50
N ARG A 63 -3.29 -3.99 5.34
CA ARG A 63 -3.24 -4.11 6.80
C ARG A 63 -3.74 -5.47 7.27
N ILE A 64 -4.84 -5.96 6.71
CA ILE A 64 -5.40 -7.29 7.05
C ILE A 64 -4.40 -8.39 6.67
N ALA A 65 -3.83 -8.34 5.47
CA ALA A 65 -2.82 -9.32 5.03
C ALA A 65 -1.59 -9.34 5.94
N LEU A 66 -1.08 -8.16 6.33
CA LEU A 66 0.04 -8.05 7.26
C LEU A 66 -0.31 -8.62 8.65
N GLN A 67 -1.52 -8.34 9.16
CA GLN A 67 -1.97 -8.85 10.45
C GLN A 67 -2.17 -10.37 10.43
N ASP A 68 -2.77 -10.92 9.37
CA ASP A 68 -2.95 -12.37 9.19
C ASP A 68 -1.59 -13.07 9.13
N TRP A 69 -0.64 -12.53 8.36
CA TRP A 69 0.73 -13.02 8.32
C TRP A 69 1.40 -12.99 9.71
N GLN A 70 1.25 -11.91 10.48
CA GLN A 70 1.80 -11.81 11.85
C GLN A 70 1.21 -12.85 12.80
N GLN A 71 -0.04 -13.27 12.60
CA GLN A 71 -0.67 -14.32 13.40
C GLN A 71 -0.18 -15.72 13.02
N ARG A 72 0.11 -15.95 11.75
CA ARG A 72 0.49 -17.27 11.24
C ARG A 72 2.00 -17.52 11.23
N GLY A 73 2.81 -16.46 11.14
CA GLY A 73 4.27 -16.53 11.04
C GLY A 73 4.75 -17.15 9.72
N GLU A 74 4.07 -16.85 8.61
CA GLU A 74 4.31 -17.46 7.29
C GLU A 74 5.50 -16.85 6.52
N ASN A 75 5.70 -17.22 5.25
CA ASN A 75 6.82 -16.74 4.44
C ASN A 75 6.68 -15.25 4.07
N CYS A 76 7.70 -14.47 4.39
CA CYS A 76 7.87 -13.06 4.02
C CYS A 76 7.71 -12.78 2.51
N GLU A 77 8.18 -13.68 1.66
CA GLU A 77 8.10 -13.58 0.19
C GLU A 77 6.66 -13.67 -0.32
N GLU A 78 5.84 -14.48 0.35
CA GLU A 78 4.43 -14.63 0.01
C GLU A 78 3.65 -13.37 0.41
N LEU A 79 3.95 -12.82 1.60
CA LEU A 79 3.38 -11.57 2.07
C LEU A 79 3.73 -10.40 1.14
N VAL A 80 5.00 -10.21 0.77
CA VAL A 80 5.39 -9.09 -0.11
C VAL A 80 4.71 -9.21 -1.48
N THR A 81 4.54 -10.44 -1.99
CA THR A 81 3.82 -10.69 -3.25
C THR A 81 2.33 -10.33 -3.13
N GLN A 82 1.68 -10.74 -2.03
CA GLN A 82 0.29 -10.38 -1.75
C GLN A 82 0.11 -8.87 -1.59
N LEU A 83 0.97 -8.21 -0.83
CA LEU A 83 0.94 -6.77 -0.64
C LEU A 83 1.09 -6.03 -1.96
N ARG A 84 2.05 -6.42 -2.79
CA ARG A 84 2.26 -5.82 -4.11
C ARG A 84 1.02 -5.95 -5.00
N TRP A 85 0.32 -7.07 -4.94
CA TRP A 85 -0.93 -7.26 -5.68
C TRP A 85 -2.07 -6.41 -5.10
N ILE A 86 -2.25 -6.37 -3.78
CA ILE A 86 -3.30 -5.58 -3.11
C ILE A 86 -3.15 -4.07 -3.36
N LEU A 87 -1.90 -3.61 -3.35
CA LEU A 87 -1.55 -2.20 -3.48
C LEU A 87 -1.52 -1.73 -4.92
N ASP A 88 -1.54 -2.62 -5.91
CA ASP A 88 -1.65 -2.24 -7.32
C ASP A 88 -3.12 -1.91 -7.65
N PRO A 89 -3.47 -0.64 -7.90
CA PRO A 89 -4.85 -0.24 -8.22
C PRO A 89 -5.25 -0.64 -9.65
N SER A 90 -4.30 -1.09 -10.49
CA SER A 90 -4.59 -1.56 -11.84
C SER A 90 -5.46 -2.82 -11.81
N LYS A 91 -5.45 -3.59 -10.71
CA LYS A 91 -6.36 -4.73 -10.51
C LYS A 91 -7.84 -4.32 -10.54
N ASP A 92 -8.14 -3.09 -10.13
CA ASP A 92 -9.49 -2.52 -10.14
C ASP A 92 -9.76 -1.69 -11.41
N GLY A 93 -8.87 -1.76 -12.41
CA GLY A 93 -8.97 -0.99 -13.66
C GLY A 93 -8.60 0.48 -13.53
N ILE A 94 -7.97 0.87 -12.41
CA ILE A 94 -7.64 2.26 -12.13
C ILE A 94 -6.19 2.55 -12.55
N SER A 95 -6.04 3.49 -13.47
CA SER A 95 -4.74 3.95 -13.98
C SER A 95 -4.34 5.33 -13.44
N ASP A 96 -4.95 5.76 -12.32
CA ASP A 96 -4.68 7.07 -11.74
C ASP A 96 -3.23 7.12 -11.20
N PRO A 97 -2.40 8.07 -11.66
CA PRO A 97 -0.99 8.15 -11.27
C PRO A 97 -0.80 8.55 -9.81
N ALA A 98 -1.81 9.14 -9.14
CA ALA A 98 -1.74 9.40 -7.71
C ALA A 98 -1.85 8.10 -6.89
N LEU A 99 -2.51 7.08 -7.42
CA LEU A 99 -2.68 5.76 -6.79
C LEU A 99 -1.67 4.73 -7.24
N ASN A 100 -1.03 4.90 -8.40
CA ASN A 100 -0.02 3.97 -8.91
C ASN A 100 1.29 4.68 -9.25
N VAL A 101 2.13 4.90 -8.23
CA VAL A 101 3.43 5.58 -8.38
C VAL A 101 4.42 4.76 -9.23
N TYR A 102 4.20 3.44 -9.31
CA TYR A 102 5.06 2.50 -10.03
C TYR A 102 4.44 1.95 -11.32
N ALA A 103 3.28 2.46 -11.75
CA ALA A 103 2.74 2.12 -13.06
C ALA A 103 3.76 2.54 -14.13
N PRO A 104 4.11 1.66 -15.09
CA PRO A 104 4.81 2.12 -16.28
C PRO A 104 3.93 3.19 -16.93
N GLN A 105 4.42 4.43 -16.95
CA GLN A 105 3.73 5.52 -17.64
C GLN A 105 3.58 5.08 -19.09
N ARG A 106 2.36 4.72 -19.49
CA ARG A 106 2.08 4.31 -20.87
C ARG A 106 2.36 5.57 -21.72
N PRO A 107 3.35 5.57 -22.62
CA PRO A 107 3.55 6.71 -23.50
C PRO A 107 2.30 6.83 -24.37
N ASP A 108 1.77 8.05 -24.46
CA ASP A 108 0.64 8.46 -25.29
C ASP A 108 0.85 8.09 -26.77
#